data_AF-A0A084EGS1-F1
#
_entry.id   AF-A0A084EGS1-F1
#
_cell.length_a   1.000
_cell.length_b   1.000
_cell.length_c   1.000
_cell.angle_alpha   90.00
_cell.angle_beta   90.00
_cell.angle_gamma   90.00
#
_symmetry.space_group_name_H-M   'P 1'
#
loop_
_entity.id
_entity.type
_entity.pdbx_description
1 polymer ?
#
loop_
_entity_poly.entity_id
_entity_poly.type
_entity_poly.pdbx_seq_one_letter_code
_entity_poly.pdbx_strand_id
1 'polypeptide(L)' 'MSRQIPPFGLRMPDKLRVQLKELAETRRRSMNAQIIVMLESGMAAEKAASGQPS' A
#
# COMPACT_ATOMS: atom_id res chain seq x y z
N MET A 1 12.83 15.24 -14.36
CA MET A 1 11.49 15.79 -14.08
C MET A 1 10.69 14.71 -13.34
N SER A 2 10.33 14.98 -12.08
CA SER A 2 9.53 14.08 -11.25
C SER A 2 8.16 13.89 -11.89
N ARG A 3 7.91 12.68 -12.43
CA ARG A 3 6.62 12.29 -12.99
C ARG A 3 5.61 12.32 -11.85
N GLN A 4 4.85 13.42 -11.73
CA GLN A 4 3.82 13.54 -10.71
C GLN A 4 2.74 12.51 -11.03
N ILE A 5 2.74 11.40 -10.30
CA ILE A 5 1.72 10.37 -10.43
C ILE A 5 0.43 10.99 -9.84
N PRO A 6 -0.68 11.02 -10.59
CA PRO A 6 -1.92 11.57 -10.08
C PRO A 6 -2.40 10.76 -8.86
N PRO A 7 -3.03 11.40 -7.86
CA PRO A 7 -3.53 10.70 -6.70
C PRO A 7 -4.59 9.67 -7.11
N PHE A 8 -4.49 8.47 -6.55
CA PHE A 8 -5.48 7.41 -6.77
C PHE A 8 -6.60 7.48 -5.73
N GLY A 9 -7.83 7.74 -6.17
CA GLY A 9 -9.01 7.85 -5.31
C GLY A 9 -9.52 6.49 -4.84
N LEU A 10 -8.90 5.91 -3.81
CA LEU A 10 -9.34 4.64 -3.21
C LEU A 10 -10.45 4.88 -2.17
N ARG A 11 -11.55 4.13 -2.26
CA ARG A 11 -12.57 4.11 -1.21
C ARG A 11 -12.11 3.19 -0.07
N MET A 12 -11.77 3.77 1.07
CA MET A 12 -11.39 3.03 2.28
C MET A 12 -12.44 3.21 3.38
N PRO A 13 -12.87 2.13 4.05
CA PRO A 13 -13.66 2.22 5.28
C PRO A 13 -12.89 2.98 6.37
N ASP A 14 -13.59 3.78 7.18
CA ASP A 14 -12.94 4.63 8.18
C ASP A 14 -12.09 3.87 9.19
N LYS A 15 -12.56 2.70 9.64
CA LYS A 15 -11.81 1.84 10.57
C LYS A 15 -10.46 1.44 9.98
N LEU A 16 -10.43 1.05 8.71
CA LEU A 16 -9.21 0.64 8.02
C LEU A 16 -8.26 1.82 7.82
N ARG A 17 -8.80 2.99 7.46
CA ARG A 17 -8.02 4.22 7.30
C ARG A 17 -7.30 4.62 8.59
N VAL A 18 -7.99 4.54 9.73
CA VAL A 18 -7.40 4.85 11.05
C VAL A 18 -6.27 3.87 11.37
N GLN A 19 -6.49 2.58 11.22
CA GLN A 19 -5.46 1.55 11.45
C GLN A 19 -4.24 1.74 10.56
N LEU A 20 -4.43 2.07 9.27
CA LEU A 20 -3.33 2.34 8.35
C LEU A 20 -2.54 3.58 8.73
N LYS A 21 -3.22 4.62 9.23
CA LYS A 21 -2.57 5.85 9.70
C LYS A 21 -1.69 5.57 10.91
N GLU A 22 -2.22 4.90 11.93
CA GLU A 22 -1.48 4.53 13.15
C GLU A 22 -0.26 3.65 12.81
N LEU A 23 -0.43 2.70 11.90
CA LEU A 23 0.66 1.85 11.44
C LEU A 23 1.75 2.64 10.70
N ALA A 24 1.36 3.59 9.86
CA ALA A 24 2.28 4.45 9.14
C ALA A 24 3.08 5.35 10.09
N GLU A 25 2.42 5.94 11.09
CA GLU A 25 3.05 6.74 12.15
C GLU A 25 4.06 5.91 12.95
N THR A 26 3.66 4.71 13.37
CA THR A 26 4.56 3.76 14.08
C THR A 26 5.80 3.42 13.26
N ARG A 27 5.65 3.30 11.95
CA ARG A 27 6.74 2.97 11.01
C ARG A 27 7.51 4.19 10.51
N ARG A 28 7.18 5.40 10.98
CA ARG A 28 7.76 6.69 10.56
C ARG A 28 7.73 6.88 9.03
N ARG A 29 6.61 6.51 8.40
CA ARG A 29 6.39 6.64 6.95
C ARG A 29 5.10 7.39 6.68
N SER A 30 4.97 7.97 5.48
CA SER A 30 3.68 8.51 5.06
C SER A 30 2.67 7.38 4.86
N MET A 31 1.39 7.68 5.06
CA MET A 31 0.32 6.72 4.83
C MET A 31 0.37 6.14 3.41
N ASN A 32 0.68 6.97 2.41
CA ASN A 32 0.87 6.52 1.03
C ASN A 32 2.03 5.53 0.89
N ALA A 33 3.19 5.81 1.48
CA ALA A 33 4.34 4.91 1.46
C ALA A 33 4.02 3.58 2.16
N GLN A 34 3.28 3.61 3.27
CA GLN A 34 2.85 2.40 3.97
C GLN A 34 1.89 1.54 3.12
N ILE A 35 0.94 2.18 2.45
CA ILE A 35 0.00 1.50 1.53
C ILE A 35 0.77 0.84 0.39
N ILE A 36 1.71 1.55 -0.24
CA ILE A 36 2.53 1.01 -1.34
C ILE A 36 3.29 -0.24 -0.87
N VAL A 37 4.00 -0.17 0.26
CA VAL A 37 4.77 -1.31 0.80
C VAL A 37 3.88 -2.52 1.09
N MET A 38 2.67 -2.30 1.63
CA MET A 38 1.71 -3.37 1.88
C MET A 38 1.20 -3.99 0.58
N LEU A 39 0.87 -3.16 -0.41
CA LEU A 39 0.41 -3.64 -1.72
C LEU A 39 1.51 -4.39 -2.47
N GLU A 40 2.75 -3.90 -2.46
CA GLU A 40 3.89 -4.60 -3.07
C GLU A 40 4.12 -5.97 -2.42
N SER A 41 4.07 -6.02 -1.09
CA SER A 41 4.22 -7.27 -0.33
C SER A 41 3.08 -8.25 -0.62
N GLY A 42 1.84 -7.75 -0.66
CA GLY A 42 0.65 -8.55 -1.00
C GLY A 42 0.71 -9.08 -2.43
N MET A 43 1.08 -8.24 -3.41
CA MET A 43 1.24 -8.65 -4.80
C MET A 43 2.37 -9.67 -4.99
N ALA A 44 3.47 -9.54 -4.25
CA ALA A 44 4.55 -10.53 -4.26
C ALA A 44 4.09 -11.87 -3.67
N ALA A 45 3.33 -11.84 -2.57
CA ALA A 45 2.75 -13.04 -1.95
C ALA A 45 1.71 -13.70 -2.89
N GLU A 46 0.83 -12.92 -3.51
CA GLU A 46 -0.15 -13.41 -4.49
C GLU A 46 0.55 -14.03 -5.70
N LYS A 47 1.62 -13.40 -6.23
CA LYS A 47 2.42 -13.99 -7.33
C LYS A 47 3.04 -15.31 -6.93
N ALA A 48 3.60 -15.40 -5.72
CA ALA A 48 4.18 -16.63 -5.18
C ALA A 48 3.11 -17.72 -4.98
N ALA A 49 1.91 -17.35 -4.51
CA ALA A 49 0.80 -18.26 -4.29
C ALA A 49 0.12 -18.71 -5.60
N SER A 50 0.08 -17.85 -6.61
CA SER A 50 -0.59 -18.10 -7.90
C SER A 50 0.23 -18.96 -8.85
N GLY A 51 1.49 -19.28 -8.52
CA GLY A 51 2.33 -20.18 -9.31
C GLY A 51 2.55 -19.74 -10.76
N GLN A 52 2.38 -18.45 -11.10
CA GLN A 52 2.69 -17.94 -12.44
C GLN A 52 4.20 -17.68 -12.54
N PRO A 53 4.97 -18.53 -13.25
CA PRO A 53 6.33 -18.19 -13.63
C PRO A 53 6.32 -16.98 -14.59
N SER A 54 7.36 -16.16 -14.46
CA SER A 54 7.72 -15.08 -15.40
C SER A 54 7.88 -15.58 -16.83
#